data_AF-A0A2K1NXV9-F1
#
_entry.id   AF-A0A2K1NXV9-F1
#
_cell.length_a   1.000
_cell.length_b   1.000
_cell.length_c   1.000
_cell.angle_alpha   90.00
_cell.angle_beta   90.00
_cell.angle_gamma   90.00
#
_symmetry.space_group_name_H-M   'P 1'
#
loop_
_entity.id
_entity.type
_entity.pdbx_description
1 polymer ?
#
loop_
_entity_poly.entity_id
_entity_poly.type
_entity_poly.pdbx_seq_one_letter_code
_entity_poly.pdbx_strand_id
1 'polypeptide(L)'
;MGYKLDPGEPGLANSSPASLSILRVAAHEAGNINQFKSQAIKNGGVVIYSDIELKFEKRGGFLAAVAGKSKAVILYKKESEYSTSNPEKLAFNQQQDQEKSEKIKENIEKEIEKLRYQLLSETDPQKREELLIKLQDLEILKSNSSSLNIEFFLGLKVDLFA
;
A
#
# COMPACT_ATOMS: atom_id res chain seq x y z
N MET A 1 41.37 26.08 -22.39
CA MET A 1 41.35 24.81 -21.64
C MET A 1 39.91 24.39 -21.46
N GLY A 2 39.50 23.33 -22.17
CA GLY A 2 38.12 22.87 -22.21
C GLY A 2 37.83 21.91 -21.07
N TYR A 3 36.85 22.24 -20.24
CA TYR A 3 36.26 21.29 -19.33
C TYR A 3 35.21 20.49 -20.08
N LYS A 4 35.57 19.23 -20.35
CA LYS A 4 34.72 18.21 -20.93
C LYS A 4 33.77 17.75 -19.82
N LEU A 5 32.56 18.28 -19.79
CA LEU A 5 31.48 17.68 -19.02
C LEU A 5 31.26 16.28 -19.61
N ASP A 6 31.47 15.27 -18.77
CA ASP A 6 31.15 13.89 -19.09
C ASP A 6 29.65 13.80 -19.42
N PRO A 7 29.24 13.34 -20.63
CA PRO A 7 27.84 13.08 -20.92
C PRO A 7 27.46 11.73 -20.29
N GLY A 8 27.72 11.59 -19.00
CA GLY A 8 27.41 10.42 -18.19
C GLY A 8 25.98 10.52 -17.70
N GLU A 9 25.09 9.92 -18.49
CA GLU A 9 23.69 9.58 -18.22
C GLU A 9 22.67 10.75 -18.30
N PRO A 10 21.68 10.69 -19.22
CA PRO A 10 20.47 11.48 -19.07
C PRO A 10 19.83 11.08 -17.73
N GLY A 11 19.78 12.03 -16.78
CA GLY A 11 18.93 11.94 -15.60
C GLY A 11 17.45 11.97 -15.98
N LEU A 12 16.96 10.93 -16.64
CA LEU A 12 15.55 10.64 -16.82
C LEU A 12 15.24 9.30 -16.15
N ALA A 13 15.47 9.23 -14.83
CA ALA A 13 15.04 8.09 -14.04
C ALA A 13 13.62 8.34 -13.49
N ASN A 14 12.62 8.31 -14.37
CA ASN A 14 11.20 8.15 -14.00
C ASN A 14 10.69 9.06 -12.87
N SER A 15 10.76 10.39 -13.03
CA SER A 15 9.92 11.26 -12.19
C SER A 15 8.48 10.84 -12.45
N SER A 16 7.78 10.33 -11.44
CA SER A 16 6.31 10.19 -11.54
C SER A 16 5.82 11.53 -12.02
N PRO A 17 4.83 11.57 -12.92
CA PRO A 17 3.99 12.76 -13.02
C PRO A 17 3.72 13.27 -11.59
N ALA A 18 3.87 14.56 -11.34
CA ALA A 18 3.74 15.11 -9.99
C ALA A 18 2.44 14.63 -9.30
N SER A 19 1.39 14.41 -10.09
CA SER A 19 0.11 13.79 -9.70
C SER A 19 0.22 12.40 -9.06
N LEU A 20 1.18 11.57 -9.47
CA LEU A 20 1.39 10.21 -8.96
C LEU A 20 2.47 10.13 -7.87
N SER A 21 3.05 11.26 -7.47
CA SER A 21 4.15 11.28 -6.49
C SER A 21 3.70 10.84 -5.10
N ILE A 22 2.51 11.29 -4.67
CA ILE A 22 1.92 10.98 -3.36
C ILE A 22 1.73 9.48 -3.19
N LEU A 23 1.02 8.85 -4.14
CA LEU A 23 0.75 7.42 -4.11
C LEU A 23 2.05 6.61 -4.12
N ARG A 24 3.01 6.99 -4.96
CA ARG A 24 4.31 6.29 -5.04
C ARG A 24 5.04 6.33 -3.70
N VAL A 25 5.21 7.52 -3.11
CA VAL A 25 5.94 7.67 -1.85
C VAL A 25 5.20 6.92 -0.74
N ALA A 26 3.88 7.03 -0.67
CA ALA A 26 3.10 6.31 0.31
C ALA A 26 3.20 4.78 0.15
N ALA A 27 3.21 4.26 -1.09
CA ALA A 27 3.44 2.84 -1.38
C ALA A 27 4.82 2.37 -0.92
N HIS A 28 5.85 3.17 -1.18
CA HIS A 28 7.19 2.89 -0.70
C HIS A 28 7.24 2.83 0.84
N GLU A 29 6.65 3.80 1.52
CA GLU A 29 6.62 3.85 2.99
C GLU A 29 5.77 2.73 3.61
N ALA A 30 4.66 2.35 2.99
CA ALA A 30 3.88 1.18 3.43
C ALA A 30 4.67 -0.13 3.29
N GLY A 31 5.46 -0.25 2.21
CA GLY A 31 6.42 -1.34 2.03
C GLY A 31 7.40 -1.43 3.20
N ASN A 32 7.95 -0.29 3.64
CA ASN A 32 8.84 -0.22 4.82
C ASN A 32 8.14 -0.66 6.11
N ILE A 33 6.86 -0.28 6.32
CA ILE A 33 6.08 -0.74 7.48
C ILE A 33 5.92 -2.26 7.47
N ASN A 34 5.67 -2.86 6.31
CA ASN A 34 5.58 -4.31 6.19
C ASN A 34 6.92 -4.97 6.52
N GLN A 35 8.05 -4.39 6.12
CA GLN A 35 9.37 -4.86 6.52
C GLN A 35 9.57 -4.79 8.04
N PHE A 36 9.14 -3.71 8.71
CA PHE A 36 9.18 -3.62 10.17
C PHE A 36 8.35 -4.71 10.84
N LYS A 37 7.15 -5.00 10.33
CA LYS A 37 6.31 -6.11 10.82
C LYS A 37 7.02 -7.46 10.66
N SER A 38 7.58 -7.74 9.49
CA SER A 38 8.32 -8.99 9.25
C SER A 38 9.55 -9.13 10.17
N GLN A 39 10.31 -8.05 10.38
CA GLN A 39 11.47 -8.06 11.26
C GLN A 39 11.08 -8.22 12.74
N ALA A 40 10.01 -7.54 13.18
CA ALA A 40 9.46 -7.69 14.51
C ALA A 40 9.12 -9.16 14.80
N ILE A 41 8.35 -9.79 13.90
CA ILE A 41 7.95 -11.20 14.05
C ILE A 41 9.16 -12.13 14.10
N LYS A 42 10.14 -11.94 13.19
CA LYS A 42 11.38 -12.73 13.16
C LYS A 42 12.15 -12.66 14.49
N ASN A 43 12.09 -11.51 15.16
CA ASN A 43 12.79 -11.25 16.41
C ASN A 43 11.88 -11.42 17.65
N GLY A 44 10.73 -12.11 17.52
CA GLY A 44 9.82 -12.38 18.64
C GLY A 44 9.06 -11.16 19.18
N GLY A 45 9.02 -10.08 18.43
CA GLY A 45 8.27 -8.86 18.72
C GLY A 45 7.00 -8.70 17.88
N VAL A 46 6.19 -7.72 18.24
CA VAL A 46 4.98 -7.32 17.51
C VAL A 46 4.95 -5.80 17.32
N VAL A 47 4.60 -5.34 16.12
CA VAL A 47 4.37 -3.92 15.87
C VAL A 47 3.04 -3.52 16.50
N ILE A 48 3.06 -2.61 17.47
CA ILE A 48 1.86 -2.12 18.16
C ILE A 48 1.37 -0.77 17.62
N TYR A 49 2.22 -0.07 16.88
CA TYR A 49 1.90 1.20 16.24
C TYR A 49 2.78 1.40 15.02
N SER A 50 2.22 2.01 13.97
CA SER A 50 2.95 2.41 12.77
C SER A 50 2.39 3.71 12.22
N ASP A 51 3.25 4.50 11.60
CA ASP A 51 2.93 5.81 11.03
C ASP A 51 3.75 6.09 9.76
N ILE A 52 3.21 6.91 8.87
CA ILE A 52 3.85 7.34 7.63
C ILE A 52 3.72 8.86 7.51
N GLU A 53 4.86 9.54 7.52
CA GLU A 53 4.93 10.99 7.27
C GLU A 53 5.36 11.25 5.83
N LEU A 54 4.62 12.10 5.10
CA LEU A 54 4.98 12.51 3.74
C LEU A 54 5.48 13.95 3.73
N LYS A 55 6.61 14.19 3.06
CA LYS A 55 7.13 15.54 2.79
C LYS A 55 6.63 16.00 1.43
N PHE A 56 5.90 17.11 1.41
CA PHE A 56 5.38 17.71 0.19
C PHE A 56 6.18 18.93 -0.24
N GLU A 57 6.32 19.13 -1.54
CA GLU A 57 6.85 20.34 -2.15
C GLU A 57 5.99 20.73 -3.35
N LYS A 58 5.83 22.05 -3.56
CA LYS A 58 5.14 22.58 -4.74
C LYS A 58 6.07 22.47 -5.94
N ARG A 59 5.65 21.73 -6.98
CA ARG A 59 6.37 21.61 -8.25
C ARG A 59 5.49 22.13 -9.37
N GLY A 60 5.78 23.36 -9.82
CA GLY A 60 4.94 24.08 -10.77
C GLY A 60 3.54 24.34 -10.20
N GLY A 61 2.51 23.85 -10.90
CA GLY A 61 1.10 23.97 -10.48
C GLY A 61 0.61 22.88 -9.53
N PHE A 62 1.44 21.88 -9.18
CA PHE A 62 1.02 20.70 -8.44
C PHE A 62 1.73 20.57 -7.09
N LEU A 63 1.02 20.05 -6.09
CA LEU A 63 1.62 19.59 -4.83
C LEU A 63 2.14 18.16 -5.05
N ALA A 64 3.41 17.93 -4.77
CA ALA A 64 4.06 16.64 -4.98
C ALA A 64 4.68 16.12 -3.69
N ALA A 65 4.54 14.82 -3.39
CA ALA A 65 5.32 14.18 -2.33
C ALA A 65 6.75 13.93 -2.85
N VAL A 66 7.75 14.45 -2.14
CA VAL A 66 9.16 14.33 -2.54
C VAL A 66 9.94 13.34 -1.70
N ALA A 67 9.46 13.05 -0.48
CA ALA A 67 10.04 12.09 0.43
C ALA A 67 8.97 11.57 1.39
N GLY A 68 9.25 10.44 2.02
CA GLY A 68 8.41 9.84 3.05
C GLY A 68 9.26 9.30 4.19
N LYS A 69 8.64 9.07 5.34
CA LYS A 69 9.25 8.44 6.50
C LYS A 69 8.27 7.50 7.18
N SER A 70 8.61 6.22 7.19
CA SER A 70 7.92 5.21 8.00
C SER A 70 8.44 5.17 9.44
N LYS A 71 7.51 5.03 10.40
CA LYS A 71 7.80 4.80 11.83
C LYS A 71 7.03 3.58 12.32
N ALA A 72 7.63 2.80 13.21
CA ALA A 72 6.93 1.73 13.91
C ALA A 72 7.43 1.61 15.35
N VAL A 73 6.52 1.25 16.26
CA VAL A 73 6.82 0.90 17.65
C VAL A 73 6.66 -0.61 17.79
N ILE A 74 7.73 -1.28 18.21
CA ILE A 74 7.79 -2.74 18.34
C ILE A 74 7.86 -3.10 19.82
N LEU A 75 6.95 -3.97 20.25
CA LEU A 75 6.95 -4.57 21.57
C LEU A 75 7.64 -5.95 21.49
N TYR A 76 8.75 -6.11 22.21
CA TYR A 76 9.41 -7.40 22.39
C TYR A 76 8.99 -8.01 23.74
N LYS A 77 8.70 -9.32 23.75
CA LYS A 77 8.51 -10.03 25.02
C LYS A 77 9.86 -10.11 25.73
N LYS A 78 9.89 -9.76 27.02
CA LYS A 78 11.07 -9.94 27.87
C LYS A 78 11.39 -11.44 27.92
N GLU A 79 12.63 -11.83 27.64
CA GLU A 79 13.08 -13.21 27.75
C GLU A 79 12.89 -13.69 29.20
N SER A 80 11.86 -14.49 29.45
CA SER A 80 11.94 -15.53 30.47
C SER A 80 12.43 -16.78 29.74
N GLU A 81 13.62 -17.25 30.13
CA GLU A 81 14.26 -18.50 29.73
C GLU A 81 13.25 -19.63 29.51
N TYR A 82 12.75 -19.83 28.30
CA TYR A 82 12.28 -21.12 27.78
C TYR A 82 12.24 -21.02 26.26
N SER A 83 13.37 -21.43 25.67
CA SER A 83 13.46 -21.88 24.29
C SER A 83 12.37 -22.91 24.00
N THR A 84 11.34 -22.54 23.25
CA THR A 84 10.66 -23.41 22.28
C THR A 84 9.98 -22.50 21.26
N SER A 85 10.78 -21.94 20.35
CA SER A 85 10.26 -21.50 19.05
C SER A 85 9.79 -22.76 18.32
N ASN A 86 8.51 -23.10 18.43
CA ASN A 86 7.94 -24.20 17.65
C ASN A 86 7.70 -23.69 16.23
N PRO A 87 8.51 -24.07 15.23
CA PRO A 87 8.44 -23.52 13.87
C PRO A 87 7.08 -23.80 13.19
N GLU A 88 6.35 -24.80 13.67
CA GLU A 88 5.04 -25.18 13.15
C GLU A 88 3.96 -24.11 13.40
N LYS A 89 4.01 -23.35 14.51
CA LYS A 89 3.00 -22.30 14.79
C LYS A 89 3.18 -21.04 13.94
N LEU A 90 4.39 -20.77 13.45
CA LEU A 90 4.66 -19.63 12.54
C LEU A 90 4.29 -19.97 11.09
N ALA A 91 4.43 -21.23 10.68
CA ALA A 91 3.99 -21.72 9.37
C ALA A 91 2.46 -21.77 9.25
N PHE A 92 1.76 -22.20 10.31
CA PHE A 92 0.28 -22.24 10.33
C PHE A 92 -0.38 -20.85 10.20
N ASN A 93 0.20 -19.81 10.81
CA ASN A 93 -0.32 -18.44 10.67
C ASN A 93 -0.05 -17.86 9.27
N GLN A 94 1.10 -18.16 8.66
CA GLN A 94 1.41 -17.72 7.30
C GLN A 94 0.53 -18.40 6.25
N GLN A 95 0.21 -19.67 6.41
CA GLN A 95 -0.72 -20.39 5.52
C GLN A 95 -2.16 -19.87 5.66
N GLN A 96 -2.64 -19.59 6.88
CA GLN A 96 -3.95 -18.98 7.09
C GLN A 96 -4.05 -17.56 6.53
N ASP A 97 -3.01 -16.75 6.67
CA ASP A 97 -2.98 -15.39 6.11
C ASP A 97 -2.91 -15.39 4.57
N GLN A 98 -2.21 -16.36 3.97
CA GLN A 98 -2.18 -16.56 2.52
C GLN A 98 -3.54 -17.01 1.98
N GLU A 99 -4.16 -18.03 2.57
CA GLU A 99 -5.50 -18.49 2.17
C GLU A 99 -6.57 -17.42 2.35
N LYS A 100 -6.47 -16.60 3.41
CA LYS A 100 -7.38 -15.49 3.66
C LYS A 100 -7.17 -14.36 2.66
N SER A 101 -5.92 -14.06 2.30
CA SER A 101 -5.59 -13.09 1.27
C SER A 101 -6.07 -13.52 -0.12
N GLU A 102 -5.98 -14.81 -0.45
CA GLU A 102 -6.46 -15.36 -1.72
C GLU A 102 -7.99 -15.30 -1.81
N LYS A 103 -8.71 -15.68 -0.74
CA LYS A 103 -10.17 -15.54 -0.67
C LYS A 103 -10.64 -14.09 -0.79
N ILE A 104 -9.91 -13.15 -0.20
CA ILE A 104 -10.23 -11.72 -0.33
C ILE A 104 -10.05 -11.26 -1.79
N LYS A 105 -8.97 -11.67 -2.46
CA LYS A 105 -8.75 -11.38 -3.88
C LYS A 105 -9.85 -11.95 -4.76
N GLU A 106 -10.23 -13.21 -4.57
CA GLU A 106 -11.34 -13.83 -5.31
C GLU A 106 -12.67 -13.09 -5.10
N ASN A 107 -12.96 -12.65 -3.87
CA ASN A 107 -14.18 -11.90 -3.58
C ASN A 107 -14.19 -10.52 -4.24
N ILE A 108 -13.04 -9.84 -4.26
CA ILE A 108 -12.88 -8.56 -4.97
C ILE A 108 -13.11 -8.77 -6.47
N GLU A 109 -12.57 -9.84 -7.06
CA GLU A 109 -12.75 -10.14 -8.49
C GLU A 109 -14.22 -10.42 -8.85
N LYS A 110 -14.91 -11.22 -8.04
CA LYS A 110 -16.35 -11.50 -8.22
C LYS A 110 -17.20 -10.23 -8.12
N GLU A 111 -16.89 -9.34 -7.18
CA GLU A 111 -17.61 -8.08 -7.02
C GLU A 111 -17.32 -7.12 -8.19
N ILE A 112 -16.08 -7.07 -8.70
CA ILE A 112 -15.72 -6.31 -9.92
C ILE A 112 -16.54 -6.79 -11.13
N GLU A 113 -16.62 -8.11 -11.35
CA GLU A 113 -17.40 -8.67 -12.45
C GLU A 113 -18.89 -8.34 -12.32
N LYS A 114 -19.44 -8.48 -11.11
CA LYS A 114 -20.84 -8.13 -10.82
C LYS A 114 -21.14 -6.65 -11.10
N LEU A 115 -20.25 -5.74 -10.70
CA LEU A 115 -20.40 -4.31 -10.97
C LEU A 115 -20.33 -4.02 -12.47
N ARG A 116 -19.43 -4.68 -13.21
CA ARG A 116 -19.36 -4.57 -14.68
C ARG A 116 -20.66 -5.03 -15.34
N TYR A 117 -21.26 -6.12 -14.87
CA TYR A 117 -22.58 -6.57 -15.35
C TYR A 117 -23.69 -5.57 -15.04
N GLN A 118 -23.72 -5.01 -13.82
CA GLN A 118 -24.70 -3.99 -13.44
C GLN A 118 -24.58 -2.73 -14.30
N LEU A 119 -23.35 -2.32 -14.63
CA LEU A 119 -23.03 -1.20 -15.51
C LEU A 119 -23.54 -1.39 -16.95
N LEU A 120 -23.64 -2.62 -17.44
CA LEU A 120 -24.20 -2.90 -18.78
C LEU A 120 -25.72 -2.69 -18.84
N SER A 121 -26.41 -2.86 -17.72
CA SER A 121 -27.86 -2.76 -17.61
C SER A 121 -28.37 -1.45 -17.00
N GLU A 122 -27.48 -0.65 -16.40
CA GLU A 122 -27.83 0.59 -15.71
C GLU A 122 -27.96 1.76 -16.68
N THR A 123 -29.13 2.39 -16.68
CA THR A 123 -29.48 3.49 -17.59
C THR A 123 -29.48 4.84 -16.88
N ASP A 124 -29.60 4.83 -15.55
CA ASP A 124 -29.61 6.04 -14.73
C ASP A 124 -28.19 6.63 -14.63
N PRO A 125 -27.98 7.88 -15.07
CA PRO A 125 -26.65 8.50 -15.06
C PRO A 125 -26.04 8.61 -13.65
N GLN A 126 -26.85 8.85 -12.61
CA GLN A 126 -26.33 9.02 -11.24
C GLN A 126 -25.86 7.69 -10.65
N LYS A 127 -26.68 6.65 -10.75
CA LYS A 127 -26.29 5.29 -10.30
C LYS A 127 -25.12 4.74 -11.09
N ARG A 128 -25.06 5.04 -12.38
CA ARG A 128 -23.94 4.64 -13.23
C ARG A 128 -22.62 5.28 -12.77
N GLU A 129 -22.65 6.55 -12.36
CA GLU A 129 -21.49 7.23 -11.79
C GLU A 129 -21.04 6.59 -10.47
N GLU A 130 -21.98 6.31 -9.55
CA GLU A 130 -21.68 5.60 -8.30
C GLU A 130 -21.06 4.22 -8.53
N LEU A 131 -21.59 3.46 -9.50
CA LEU A 131 -21.05 2.15 -9.89
C LEU A 131 -19.64 2.25 -10.48
N LEU A 132 -19.35 3.30 -11.27
CA LEU A 132 -18.01 3.55 -11.82
C LEU A 132 -17.00 3.88 -10.73
N ILE A 133 -17.38 4.73 -9.77
CA ILE A 133 -16.53 5.05 -8.62
C ILE A 133 -16.23 3.78 -7.82
N LYS A 134 -17.26 2.98 -7.53
CA LYS A 134 -17.11 1.73 -6.78
C LYS A 134 -16.23 0.71 -7.53
N LEU A 135 -16.35 0.64 -8.85
CA LEU A 135 -15.52 -0.22 -9.70
C LEU A 135 -14.05 0.23 -9.65
N GLN A 136 -13.81 1.54 -9.78
CA GLN A 136 -12.46 2.11 -9.72
C GLN A 136 -11.77 1.83 -8.38
N ASP A 137 -12.49 1.99 -7.26
CA ASP A 137 -11.99 1.67 -5.92
C ASP A 137 -11.52 0.20 -5.83
N LEU A 138 -12.34 -0.72 -6.35
CA LEU A 138 -12.01 -2.15 -6.32
C LEU A 138 -10.86 -2.53 -7.27
N GLU A 139 -10.73 -1.87 -8.41
CA GLU A 139 -9.59 -2.07 -9.32
C GLU A 139 -8.27 -1.56 -8.73
N ILE A 140 -8.30 -0.44 -8.00
CA ILE A 140 -7.15 0.07 -7.25
C ILE A 140 -6.75 -0.92 -6.15
N LEU A 141 -7.73 -1.45 -5.40
CA LEU A 141 -7.49 -2.47 -4.38
C LEU A 141 -6.89 -3.75 -4.97
N LYS A 142 -7.39 -4.21 -6.11
CA LYS A 142 -6.88 -5.39 -6.81
C LYS A 142 -5.42 -5.20 -7.25
N SER A 143 -5.12 -4.08 -7.90
CA SER A 143 -3.79 -3.80 -8.48
C SER A 143 -2.68 -3.53 -7.44
N ASN A 144 -3.03 -3.02 -6.26
CA ASN A 144 -2.05 -2.63 -5.23
C ASN A 144 -1.97 -3.58 -4.03
N SER A 145 -2.75 -4.67 -4.03
CA SER A 145 -2.85 -5.66 -2.93
C SER A 145 -1.54 -6.33 -2.50
N SER A 146 -0.44 -6.14 -3.23
CA SER A 146 0.88 -6.70 -2.92
C SER A 146 1.84 -5.74 -2.20
N SER A 147 1.57 -4.43 -2.18
CA SER A 147 2.47 -3.43 -1.58
C SER A 147 1.78 -2.44 -0.64
N LEU A 148 0.47 -2.22 -0.81
CA LEU A 148 -0.36 -1.34 0.01
C LEU A 148 -1.44 -2.17 0.72
N ASN A 149 -1.54 -2.02 2.05
CA ASN A 149 -2.59 -2.69 2.84
C ASN A 149 -3.97 -2.09 2.50
N ILE A 150 -5.03 -2.89 2.54
CA ILE A 150 -6.43 -2.44 2.36
C ILE A 150 -6.77 -1.32 3.34
N GLU A 151 -6.26 -1.39 4.57
CA GLU A 151 -6.42 -0.34 5.59
C GLU A 151 -5.90 1.04 5.14
N PHE A 152 -4.83 1.07 4.33
CA PHE A 152 -4.27 2.31 3.81
C PHE A 152 -5.22 3.00 2.82
N PHE A 153 -5.84 2.24 1.91
CA PHE A 153 -6.81 2.78 0.95
C PHE A 153 -8.10 3.22 1.63
N LEU A 154 -8.55 2.49 2.65
CA LEU A 154 -9.70 2.90 3.46
C LEU A 154 -9.43 4.21 4.20
N GLY A 155 -8.22 4.39 4.76
CA GLY A 155 -7.80 5.64 5.40
C GLY A 155 -7.82 6.83 4.44
N LEU A 156 -7.23 6.69 3.24
CA LEU A 156 -7.27 7.75 2.21
C LEU A 156 -8.68 8.16 1.82
N LYS A 157 -9.62 7.21 1.78
CA LYS A 157 -11.02 7.51 1.45
C LYS A 157 -11.68 8.34 2.55
N VAL A 158 -11.44 8.03 3.82
CA VAL A 158 -12.01 8.79 4.95
C VAL A 158 -11.54 10.25 4.92
N ASP A 159 -10.26 10.49 4.64
CA ASP A 159 -9.70 11.85 4.59
C ASP A 159 -10.13 12.66 3.36
N LEU A 160 -10.52 12.01 2.25
CA LEU A 160 -10.95 12.72 1.03
C LEU A 160 -12.41 13.21 1.10
N PHE A 161 -13.21 12.65 2.01
CA PHE A 161 -14.61 12.99 2.24
C PHE A 161 -14.86 13.77 3.55
N ALA A 162 -13.80 14.14 4.28
CA ALA A 162 -13.83 14.98 5.48
C ALA A 162 -13.46 16.44 5.15
#